data_AF-A0A2I1FWF2-F1
#
_entry.id   AF-A0A2I1FWF2-F1
#
_cell.length_a   1.000
_cell.length_b   1.000
_cell.length_c   1.000
_cell.angle_alpha   90.00
_cell.angle_beta   90.00
_cell.angle_gamma   90.00
#
_symmetry.space_group_name_H-M   'P 1'
#
loop_
_entity.id
_entity.type
_entity.pdbx_description
1 polymer ?
#
loop_
_entity_poly.entity_id
_entity_poly.type
_entity_poly.pdbx_seq_one_letter_code
_entity_poly.pdbx_strand_id
1 'polypeptide(L)'
;MFLANIKQTFIYSKSRKVRYKSYLQRQGVSNPKNIPLSNTTRWNTWFRMTFHIYQNLDYIRRFYNEESKENSTPIIEKINSAFTDQQINGHIEIYLAFIQENAQQFVADLDFFQQENKLIFPFIE
;
A
#
# COMPACT_ATOMS: atom_id res chain seq x y z
N MET A 1 -10.27 -4.04 -6.23
CA MET A 1 -10.08 -5.40 -5.69
C MET A 1 -8.63 -5.67 -5.28
N PHE A 2 -7.64 -5.44 -6.15
CA PHE A 2 -6.21 -5.69 -5.87
C PHE A 2 -5.66 -4.99 -4.60
N LEU A 3 -5.80 -3.66 -4.50
CA LEU A 3 -5.36 -2.89 -3.31
C LEU A 3 -6.03 -3.35 -2.01
N ALA A 4 -7.30 -3.76 -2.09
CA ALA A 4 -8.05 -4.28 -0.95
C ALA A 4 -7.49 -5.63 -0.48
N ASN A 5 -7.10 -6.52 -1.41
CA ASN A 5 -6.45 -7.78 -1.06
C ASN A 5 -5.11 -7.53 -0.36
N ILE A 6 -4.27 -6.62 -0.88
CA ILE A 6 -3.02 -6.23 -0.22
C ILE A 6 -3.30 -5.69 1.18
N LYS A 7 -4.27 -4.77 1.33
CA LYS A 7 -4.64 -4.23 2.64
C LYS A 7 -5.00 -5.36 3.61
N GLN A 8 -5.80 -6.31 3.15
CA GLN A 8 -6.31 -7.41 3.95
C GLN A 8 -5.18 -8.31 4.48
N THR A 9 -4.15 -8.60 3.67
CA THR A 9 -3.02 -9.43 4.12
C THR A 9 -2.25 -8.78 5.27
N PHE A 10 -2.16 -7.45 5.28
CA PHE A 10 -1.48 -6.70 6.35
C PHE A 10 -2.39 -6.41 7.55
N ILE A 11 -3.71 -6.33 7.39
CA ILE A 11 -4.62 -6.16 8.54
C ILE A 11 -4.64 -7.43 9.40
N TYR A 12 -4.84 -8.59 8.79
CA TYR A 12 -5.06 -9.83 9.52
C TYR A 12 -3.79 -10.53 9.99
N SER A 13 -2.60 -10.08 9.55
CA SER A 13 -1.33 -10.68 9.96
C SER A 13 -0.31 -9.64 10.42
N LYS A 14 -0.13 -9.54 11.74
CA LYS A 14 0.94 -8.73 12.34
C LYS A 14 2.32 -9.25 11.95
N SER A 15 2.50 -10.57 11.89
CA SER A 15 3.76 -11.20 11.48
C SER A 15 4.14 -10.86 10.04
N ARG A 16 3.17 -10.76 9.12
CA ARG A 16 3.43 -10.34 7.74
C ARG A 16 3.97 -8.92 7.62
N LYS A 17 3.52 -7.98 8.47
CA LYS A 17 4.11 -6.63 8.53
C LYS A 17 5.59 -6.68 8.90
N VAL A 18 5.94 -7.52 9.88
CA VAL A 18 7.32 -7.71 10.34
C VAL A 18 8.18 -8.34 9.24
N ARG A 19 7.66 -9.38 8.57
CA ARG A 19 8.34 -10.03 7.44
C ARG A 19 8.56 -9.06 6.28
N TYR A 20 7.57 -8.26 5.92
CA TYR A 20 7.71 -7.26 4.86
C TYR A 20 8.81 -6.24 5.18
N LYS A 21 8.84 -5.70 6.39
CA LYS A 21 9.94 -4.80 6.81
C LYS A 21 11.30 -5.48 6.77
N SER A 22 11.39 -6.72 7.26
CA SER A 22 12.63 -7.49 7.26
C SER A 22 13.09 -7.78 5.83
N TYR A 23 12.15 -8.09 4.93
CA TYR A 23 12.40 -8.23 3.50
C TYR A 23 12.99 -6.94 2.91
N LEU A 24 12.38 -5.78 3.14
CA LEU A 24 12.90 -4.49 2.65
C LEU A 24 14.32 -4.19 3.17
N GLN A 25 14.63 -4.51 4.42
CA GLN A 25 15.99 -4.37 4.98
C GLN A 25 16.99 -5.26 4.27
N ARG A 26 16.62 -6.53 4.01
CA ARG A 26 17.47 -7.48 3.26
C ARG A 26 17.73 -7.01 1.83
N GLN A 27 16.81 -6.24 1.24
CA GLN A 27 16.99 -5.62 -0.08
C GLN A 27 17.77 -4.28 -0.03
N GLY A 28 18.27 -3.86 1.12
CA GLY A 28 19.09 -2.65 1.26
C GLY A 28 18.31 -1.34 1.41
N VAL A 29 16.98 -1.39 1.62
CA VAL A 29 16.18 -0.17 1.84
C VAL A 29 16.52 0.45 3.19
N SER A 30 17.09 1.64 3.18
CA SER A 30 17.35 2.43 4.39
C SER A 30 16.04 2.88 5.02
N ASN A 31 15.80 2.55 6.29
CA ASN A 31 14.59 2.88 7.05
C ASN A 31 13.28 2.36 6.42
N PRO A 32 13.03 1.03 6.45
CA PRO A 32 11.85 0.41 5.84
C PRO A 32 10.54 0.91 6.47
N LYS A 33 9.64 1.44 5.63
CA LYS A 33 8.30 1.85 6.06
C LYS A 33 7.29 0.73 5.81
N ASN A 34 6.30 0.63 6.70
CA ASN A 34 5.14 -0.21 6.43
C ASN A 34 4.28 0.44 5.33
N ILE A 35 3.53 -0.40 4.62
CA ILE A 35 2.50 0.07 3.69
C ILE A 35 1.46 0.87 4.50
N PRO A 36 1.16 2.13 4.11
CA PRO A 36 0.09 2.89 4.71
C PRO A 36 -1.23 2.20 4.35
N LEU A 37 -2.00 1.79 5.36
CA LEU A 37 -3.24 1.06 5.13
C LEU A 37 -4.38 2.05 4.95
N SER A 38 -5.14 1.89 3.86
CA SER A 38 -6.29 2.74 3.59
C SER A 38 -7.38 2.59 4.65
N ASN A 39 -8.05 3.68 4.97
CA ASN A 39 -9.18 3.78 5.89
C ASN A 39 -10.40 4.27 5.11
N THR A 40 -11.54 3.59 5.30
CA THR A 40 -12.81 3.90 4.63
C THR A 40 -13.33 5.29 4.98
N THR A 41 -13.03 5.81 6.16
CA THR A 41 -13.45 7.15 6.60
C THR A 41 -12.46 8.26 6.27
N ARG A 42 -11.27 7.92 5.75
CA ARG A 42 -10.23 8.90 5.38
C ARG A 42 -9.69 8.62 3.99
N TRP A 43 -10.37 9.12 2.97
CA TRP A 43 -10.09 8.82 1.56
C TRP A 43 -8.63 9.09 1.14
N ASN A 44 -7.98 10.12 1.70
CA ASN A 44 -6.57 10.43 1.42
C ASN A 44 -5.64 9.25 1.71
N THR A 45 -5.97 8.42 2.71
CA THR A 45 -5.17 7.24 3.06
C THR A 45 -5.22 6.15 1.99
N TRP A 46 -6.28 6.11 1.18
CA TRP A 46 -6.35 5.22 0.02
C TRP A 46 -5.36 5.65 -1.06
N PHE A 47 -5.31 6.94 -1.39
CA PHE A 47 -4.33 7.45 -2.35
C PHE A 47 -2.89 7.25 -1.87
N ARG A 48 -2.61 7.50 -0.59
CA ARG A 48 -1.27 7.23 -0.01
C ARG A 48 -0.88 5.76 -0.12
N MET A 49 -1.82 4.84 0.08
CA MET A 49 -1.59 3.41 -0.13
C MET A 49 -1.26 3.11 -1.59
N THR A 50 -2.02 3.67 -2.53
CA THR A 50 -1.80 3.54 -3.97
C THR A 50 -0.41 4.05 -4.38
N PHE A 51 -0.05 5.27 -3.96
CA PHE A 51 1.26 5.88 -4.28
C PHE A 51 2.40 5.06 -3.70
N HIS A 52 2.29 4.61 -2.44
CA HIS A 52 3.29 3.77 -1.82
C HIS A 52 3.47 2.45 -2.57
N ILE A 53 2.37 1.83 -3.01
CA ILE A 53 2.42 0.56 -3.75
C ILE A 53 3.07 0.75 -5.11
N TYR A 54 2.73 1.82 -5.84
CA TYR A 54 3.37 2.13 -7.12
C TYR A 54 4.87 2.36 -6.98
N GLN A 55 5.28 3.23 -6.03
CA GLN A 55 6.69 3.55 -5.78
C GLN A 55 7.53 2.34 -5.34
N ASN A 56 6.89 1.29 -4.79
CA ASN A 56 7.55 0.10 -4.28
C ASN A 56 7.08 -1.17 -5.00
N LEU A 57 6.57 -1.04 -6.24
CA LEU A 57 5.86 -2.14 -6.91
C LEU A 57 6.72 -3.39 -7.07
N ASP A 58 7.98 -3.22 -7.47
CA ASP A 58 8.93 -4.33 -7.61
C ASP A 58 9.22 -5.03 -6.28
N TYR A 59 9.39 -4.26 -5.20
CA TYR A 59 9.59 -4.83 -3.87
C TYR A 59 8.36 -5.61 -3.42
N ILE A 60 7.16 -5.07 -3.64
CA ILE A 60 5.91 -5.72 -3.26
C ILE A 60 5.70 -7.01 -4.07
N ARG A 61 5.93 -6.96 -5.39
CA ARG A 61 5.84 -8.13 -6.27
C ARG A 61 6.75 -9.26 -5.80
N ARG A 62 8.03 -8.95 -5.58
CA ARG A 62 9.03 -9.93 -5.12
C ARG A 62 8.73 -10.44 -3.71
N PHE A 63 8.27 -9.57 -2.81
CA PHE A 63 7.83 -9.99 -1.47
C PHE A 63 6.68 -11.00 -1.53
N TYR A 64 5.64 -10.75 -2.34
CA TYR A 64 4.53 -11.71 -2.46
C TYR A 64 4.94 -13.02 -3.14
N ASN A 65 5.91 -12.98 -4.05
CA ASN A 65 6.49 -14.19 -4.62
C ASN A 65 7.19 -15.04 -3.53
N GLU A 66 8.06 -14.44 -2.71
CA GLU A 66 8.68 -15.14 -1.56
C GLU A 66 7.62 -15.63 -0.56
N GLU A 67 6.69 -14.76 -0.18
CA GLU A 67 5.66 -15.05 0.82
C GLU A 67 4.74 -16.20 0.36
N SER A 68 4.47 -16.34 -0.94
CA SER A 68 3.69 -17.45 -1.51
C SER A 68 4.38 -18.81 -1.40
N LYS A 69 5.71 -18.85 -1.27
CA LYS A 69 6.46 -20.10 -1.14
C LYS A 69 6.49 -20.59 0.31
N GLU A 70 6.63 -19.67 1.25
CA GLU A 70 6.85 -20.00 2.67
C GLU A 70 5.59 -19.90 3.54
N ASN A 71 4.67 -18.98 3.20
CA ASN A 71 3.53 -18.60 4.04
C ASN A 71 2.23 -18.50 3.22
N SER A 72 2.06 -19.40 2.25
CA SER A 72 0.94 -19.33 1.30
C SER A 72 -0.42 -19.30 1.99
N THR A 73 -1.30 -18.48 1.46
CA THR A 73 -2.73 -18.43 1.81
C THR A 73 -3.51 -18.09 0.54
N PRO A 74 -4.81 -18.41 0.46
CA PRO A 74 -5.59 -18.14 -0.76
C PRO A 74 -5.52 -16.66 -1.22
N ILE A 75 -5.42 -15.72 -0.28
CA ILE A 75 -5.28 -14.30 -0.61
C ILE A 75 -3.88 -13.93 -1.11
N ILE A 76 -2.82 -14.58 -0.62
CA ILE A 76 -1.46 -14.40 -1.12
C ILE A 76 -1.36 -14.96 -2.55
N GLU A 77 -1.88 -16.16 -2.78
CA GLU A 77 -1.87 -16.80 -4.10
C GLU A 77 -2.62 -15.95 -5.11
N LYS A 78 -3.77 -15.37 -4.71
CA LYS A 78 -4.54 -14.44 -5.55
C LYS A 78 -3.80 -13.14 -5.88
N ILE A 79 -2.99 -12.62 -4.96
CA ILE A 79 -2.16 -11.43 -5.24
C ILE A 79 -1.00 -11.82 -6.16
N ASN A 80 -0.35 -12.96 -5.89
CA ASN A 80 0.78 -13.42 -6.68
C ASN A 80 0.36 -13.81 -8.12
N SER A 81 -0.82 -14.41 -8.29
CA SER A 81 -1.37 -14.69 -9.62
C SER A 81 -1.68 -13.42 -10.40
N ALA A 82 -2.21 -12.38 -9.74
CA ALA A 82 -2.42 -11.07 -10.37
C ALA A 82 -1.12 -10.41 -10.82
N PHE A 83 0.00 -10.64 -10.12
CA PHE A 83 1.32 -10.18 -10.55
C PHE A 83 1.96 -11.03 -11.65
N THR A 84 1.59 -12.31 -11.76
CA THR A 84 2.17 -13.24 -12.73
C THR A 84 1.43 -13.21 -14.07
N ASP A 85 0.13 -12.96 -14.04
CA ASP A 85 -0.68 -12.75 -15.24
C ASP A 85 -0.26 -11.44 -15.91
N GLN A 86 0.25 -11.55 -17.15
CA GLN A 86 0.81 -10.41 -17.88
C GLN A 86 -0.22 -9.30 -18.12
N GLN A 87 -1.46 -9.64 -18.44
CA GLN A 87 -2.49 -8.67 -18.76
C GLN A 87 -2.95 -7.95 -17.48
N ILE A 88 -3.20 -8.70 -16.41
CA ILE A 88 -3.59 -8.14 -15.11
C ILE A 88 -2.46 -7.28 -14.55
N ASN A 89 -1.21 -7.76 -14.59
CA ASN A 89 -0.07 -7.02 -14.11
C ASN A 89 0.12 -5.70 -14.89
N GLY A 90 0.00 -5.74 -16.22
CA GLY A 90 0.06 -4.53 -17.06
C GLY A 90 -1.05 -3.53 -16.72
N HIS A 91 -2.28 -3.99 -16.51
CA HIS A 91 -3.37 -3.12 -16.05
C HIS A 91 -3.09 -2.52 -14.67
N ILE A 92 -2.56 -3.29 -13.72
CA ILE A 92 -2.19 -2.78 -12.39
C ILE A 92 -1.18 -1.64 -12.52
N GLU A 93 -0.12 -1.84 -13.30
CA GLU A 93 0.92 -0.82 -13.53
C GLU A 93 0.33 0.47 -14.12
N ILE A 94 -0.48 0.34 -15.18
CA ILE A 94 -1.12 1.48 -15.84
C ILE A 94 -2.05 2.23 -14.88
N TYR A 95 -2.92 1.53 -14.15
CA TYR A 95 -3.84 2.19 -13.22
C TYR A 95 -3.12 2.87 -12.06
N LEU A 96 -2.10 2.22 -11.48
CA LEU A 96 -1.31 2.79 -10.41
C LEU A 96 -0.58 4.06 -10.87
N ALA A 97 0.04 4.03 -12.05
CA ALA A 97 0.71 5.18 -12.65
C ALA A 97 -0.29 6.31 -12.92
N PHE A 98 -1.41 6.00 -13.59
CA PHE A 98 -2.44 6.99 -13.90
C PHE A 98 -2.96 7.71 -12.65
N ILE A 99 -3.27 6.95 -11.58
CA ILE A 99 -3.75 7.55 -10.33
C ILE A 99 -2.65 8.38 -9.69
N GLN A 100 -1.40 7.92 -9.69
CA GLN A 100 -0.29 8.66 -9.11
C GLN A 100 -0.08 10.01 -9.82
N GLU A 101 -0.04 10.03 -11.14
CA GLU A 101 0.20 11.26 -11.91
C GLU A 101 -0.96 12.26 -11.78
N ASN A 102 -2.22 11.78 -11.75
CA ASN A 102 -3.38 12.67 -11.79
C ASN A 102 -3.91 13.08 -10.41
N ALA A 103 -3.58 12.36 -9.34
CA ALA A 103 -4.14 12.62 -8.01
C ALA A 103 -3.15 13.24 -7.01
N GLN A 104 -1.87 13.41 -7.36
CA GLN A 104 -0.87 13.94 -6.44
C GLN A 104 -1.23 15.32 -5.88
N GLN A 105 -1.55 16.29 -6.76
CA GLN A 105 -1.91 17.64 -6.34
C GLN A 105 -3.20 17.64 -5.50
N PHE A 106 -4.21 16.92 -5.95
CA PHE A 106 -5.47 16.76 -5.22
C PHE A 106 -5.25 16.22 -3.80
N VAL A 107 -4.39 15.21 -3.64
CA VAL A 107 -4.08 14.64 -2.31
C VAL A 107 -3.31 15.63 -1.44
N ALA A 108 -2.40 16.41 -2.02
CA ALA A 108 -1.69 17.48 -1.31
C ALA A 108 -2.67 18.55 -0.80
N ASP A 109 -3.63 18.96 -1.62
CA ASP A 109 -4.66 19.93 -1.23
C ASP A 109 -5.55 19.37 -0.10
N LEU A 110 -5.95 18.10 -0.19
CA LEU A 110 -6.71 17.45 0.88
C LEU A 110 -5.90 17.35 2.19
N ASP A 111 -4.60 17.14 2.11
CA ASP A 111 -3.74 17.11 3.29
C ASP A 111 -3.61 18.50 3.92
N PHE A 112 -3.53 19.55 3.09
CA PHE A 112 -3.52 20.94 3.55
C PHE A 112 -4.79 21.25 4.35
N PHE A 113 -5.98 20.99 3.78
CA PHE A 113 -7.25 21.22 4.48
C PHE A 113 -7.42 20.35 5.74
N GLN A 114 -6.83 19.15 5.78
CA GLN A 114 -6.82 18.32 6.99
C GLN A 114 -5.92 18.90 8.09
N GLN A 115 -4.81 19.54 7.72
CA GLN A 115 -3.92 20.18 8.67
C GLN A 115 -4.52 21.45 9.25
N GLU A 116 -5.23 22.26 8.46
CA GLU A 116 -5.95 23.45 8.94
C GLU A 116 -7.09 23.09 9.90
N ASN A 117 -7.72 21.92 9.71
CA ASN A 117 -8.76 21.40 10.61
C ASN A 117 -8.22 20.71 11.87
N LYS A 118 -6.89 20.68 12.12
CA LYS A 118 -6.39 20.34 13.46
C LYS A 118 -6.83 21.45 14.39
N LEU A 119 -7.81 21.15 15.24
CA LEU A 119 -8.30 22.02 16.30
C LEU A 119 -7.15 22.80 16.95
N ILE A 120 -7.11 24.10 16.70
CA ILE A 120 -6.21 25.05 17.37
C ILE A 120 -6.57 25.17 18.85
N PHE A 121 -7.78 24.72 19.23
CA PHE A 121 -8.27 24.76 20.61
C PHE A 121 -8.61 23.35 21.09
N PRO A 122 -8.00 22.87 22.19
CA PRO A 122 -8.65 21.80 22.95
C PRO A 122 -10.01 22.36 23.38
N PHE A 123 -11.07 21.60 23.15
CA PHE A 123 -12.35 21.89 23.79
C PHE A 123 -12.08 21.85 25.30
N ILE A 124 -12.04 23.04 25.90
CA ILE A 124 -12.01 23.18 27.36
C ILE A 124 -13.43 22.80 27.80
N GLU A 125 -13.53 21.71 28.57
CA GLU A 125 -14.77 21.27 29.23
C GLU A 125 -15.35 22.34 30.16
#